data_AF-A0AAW0HZE3-F1
#
_entry.id   AF-A0AAW0HZE3-F1
#
_cell.length_a   1.000
_cell.length_b   1.000
_cell.length_c   1.000
_cell.angle_alpha   90.00
_cell.angle_beta   90.00
_cell.angle_gamma   90.00
#
_symmetry.space_group_name_H-M   'P 1'
#
loop_
_entity.id
_entity.type
_entity.pdbx_description
1 polymer ?
#
loop_
_entity_poly.entity_id
_entity_poly.type
_entity_poly.pdbx_seq_one_letter_code
_entity_poly.pdbx_strand_id
1 'polypeptide(L)'
;ETNEQKLHKIASELLLTERAYVSRLNLLDQVFYCKLLEEANRGSFPAETVNKIFSNISSINAFHSKFLLPELEKRMQEWETTPRIGDILQKLAPFLKMYGEYVKGFDNAVELVKNMTERVPQFKAVTEEIQVIVHFFPCSQVNFS
;
A
#
# COMPACT_ATOMS: atom_id res chain seq x y z
N GLU A 1 18.11 6.23 -28.87
CA GLU A 1 16.93 6.32 -28.01
C GLU A 1 16.34 7.72 -28.14
N THR A 2 15.08 7.83 -28.56
CA THR A 2 14.40 9.13 -28.67
C THR A 2 13.92 9.62 -27.30
N ASN A 3 13.68 10.92 -27.14
CA ASN A 3 13.12 11.45 -25.89
C ASN A 3 11.76 10.82 -25.54
N GLU A 4 10.95 10.50 -26.54
CA GLU A 4 9.66 9.83 -26.38
C GLU A 4 9.80 8.40 -25.83
N GLN A 5 10.77 7.63 -26.32
CA GLN A 5 11.09 6.31 -25.80
C GLN A 5 11.55 6.36 -24.34
N LYS A 6 12.32 7.40 -23.95
CA LYS A 6 12.73 7.61 -22.56
C LYS A 6 11.54 7.92 -21.66
N LEU A 7 10.65 8.82 -22.08
CA LEU A 7 9.44 9.17 -21.32
C LEU A 7 8.53 7.97 -21.12
N HIS A 8 8.31 7.18 -22.17
CA HIS A 8 7.52 5.94 -22.08
C HIS A 8 8.12 4.94 -21.09
N LYS A 9 9.45 4.74 -21.12
CA LYS A 9 10.13 3.86 -20.15
C LYS A 9 9.95 4.33 -18.71
N ILE A 10 10.14 5.62 -18.44
CA ILE A 10 9.95 6.19 -17.10
C ILE A 10 8.51 6.01 -16.62
N ALA A 11 7.53 6.29 -17.47
CA ALA A 11 6.12 6.10 -17.13
C ALA A 11 5.75 4.62 -16.92
N SER A 12 6.34 3.72 -17.72
CA SER A 12 6.19 2.27 -17.54
C SER A 12 6.76 1.80 -16.19
N GLU A 13 7.96 2.28 -15.83
CA GLU A 13 8.58 1.98 -14.54
C GLU A 13 7.75 2.53 -13.38
N LEU A 14 7.21 3.73 -13.51
CA LEU A 14 6.28 4.29 -12.53
C LEU A 14 5.03 3.41 -12.36
N LEU A 15 4.41 2.98 -13.45
CA LEU A 15 3.25 2.09 -13.37
C LEU A 15 3.58 0.76 -12.69
N LEU A 16 4.73 0.16 -13.02
CA LEU A 16 5.16 -1.11 -12.43
C LEU A 16 5.44 -0.97 -10.93
N THR A 17 6.16 0.07 -10.54
CA THR A 17 6.46 0.35 -9.13
C THR A 17 5.19 0.68 -8.34
N GLU A 18 4.25 1.39 -8.96
CA GLU A 18 2.94 1.71 -8.38
C GLU A 18 2.07 0.46 -8.19
N ARG A 19 1.98 -0.45 -9.18
CA ARG A 19 1.29 -1.74 -9.03
C ARG A 19 1.85 -2.54 -7.86
N ALA A 20 3.18 -2.60 -7.75
CA ALA A 20 3.83 -3.29 -6.65
C ALA A 20 3.53 -2.60 -5.30
N TYR A 21 3.44 -1.27 -5.27
CA TYR A 21 3.07 -0.51 -4.08
C TYR A 21 1.62 -0.77 -3.64
N VAL A 22 0.64 -0.70 -4.55
CA VAL A 22 -0.76 -1.02 -4.29
C VAL A 22 -0.93 -2.46 -3.81
N SER A 23 -0.23 -3.42 -4.41
CA SER A 23 -0.25 -4.82 -3.97
C SER A 23 0.21 -4.97 -2.51
N ARG A 24 1.30 -4.29 -2.13
CA ARG A 24 1.79 -4.27 -0.74
C ARG A 24 0.82 -3.57 0.21
N LEU A 25 0.21 -2.46 -0.20
CA LEU A 25 -0.80 -1.77 0.60
C LEU A 25 -2.04 -2.63 0.83
N ASN A 26 -2.50 -3.35 -0.21
CA ASN A 26 -3.60 -4.30 -0.07
C ASN A 26 -3.27 -5.42 0.90
N LEU A 27 -2.04 -5.93 0.90
CA LEU A 27 -1.61 -6.94 1.88
C LEU A 27 -1.66 -6.38 3.32
N LEU A 28 -1.20 -5.15 3.53
CA LEU A 28 -1.26 -4.49 4.84
C LEU A 28 -2.70 -4.25 5.30
N ASP A 29 -3.59 -3.84 4.40
CA ASP A 29 -4.96 -3.44 4.72
C ASP A 29 -5.94 -4.63 4.80
N GLN A 30 -5.88 -5.55 3.82
CA GLN A 30 -6.84 -6.65 3.72
C GLN A 30 -6.38 -7.90 4.47
N VAL A 31 -5.09 -8.08 4.70
CA VAL A 31 -4.57 -9.27 5.40
C VAL A 31 -4.14 -8.91 6.82
N PHE A 32 -3.21 -7.98 7.00
CA PHE A 32 -2.72 -7.62 8.34
C PHE A 32 -3.78 -6.94 9.20
N TYR A 33 -4.35 -5.84 8.73
CA TYR A 33 -5.33 -5.09 9.51
C TYR A 33 -6.57 -5.93 9.83
N CYS A 34 -7.13 -6.64 8.84
CA CYS A 34 -8.30 -7.49 9.07
C CYS A 34 -8.02 -8.63 10.06
N LYS A 35 -6.94 -9.39 9.91
CA LYS A 35 -6.60 -10.48 10.85
C LYS A 35 -6.34 -9.97 12.27
N LEU A 36 -5.61 -8.86 12.40
CA LEU A 36 -5.34 -8.27 13.72
C LEU A 36 -6.60 -7.70 14.36
N LEU A 37 -7.51 -7.12 13.58
CA LEU A 37 -8.78 -6.61 14.06
C LEU A 37 -9.72 -7.76 14.49
N GLU A 38 -9.75 -8.86 13.74
CA GLU A 38 -10.50 -10.07 14.14
C GLU A 38 -10.00 -10.62 15.48
N GLU A 39 -8.68 -10.73 15.67
CA GLU A 39 -8.09 -11.17 16.94
C GLU A 39 -8.33 -10.17 18.07
N ALA A 40 -8.30 -8.87 17.80
CA ALA A 40 -8.68 -7.84 18.77
C ALA A 40 -10.15 -8.00 19.21
N ASN A 41 -11.05 -8.27 18.26
CA ASN A 41 -12.47 -8.48 18.52
C ASN A 41 -12.76 -9.77 19.30
N ARG A 42 -11.84 -10.74 19.27
CA ARG A 42 -11.87 -11.95 20.12
C ARG A 42 -11.40 -11.68 21.55
N GLY A 43 -10.94 -10.46 21.85
CA GLY A 43 -10.49 -10.04 23.18
C GLY A 43 -8.99 -10.21 23.43
N SER A 44 -8.20 -10.54 22.41
CA SER A 44 -6.74 -10.72 22.55
C SER A 44 -6.02 -9.41 22.87
N PHE A 45 -6.51 -8.28 22.37
CA PHE A 45 -5.98 -6.94 22.63
C PHE A 45 -6.97 -5.84 22.18
N PRO A 46 -6.80 -4.57 22.59
CA PRO A 46 -7.71 -3.50 22.19
C PRO A 46 -7.69 -3.23 20.68
N ALA A 47 -8.87 -3.18 20.05
CA ALA A 47 -9.02 -2.83 18.63
C ALA A 47 -8.51 -1.41 18.31
N GLU A 48 -8.54 -0.51 19.29
CA GLU A 48 -7.97 0.84 19.16
C GLU A 48 -6.46 0.80 18.87
N THR A 49 -5.73 -0.19 19.40
CA THR A 49 -4.31 -0.36 19.12
C THR A 49 -4.07 -0.69 17.64
N VAL A 50 -4.93 -1.53 17.05
CA VAL A 50 -4.88 -1.84 15.61
C VAL A 50 -5.14 -0.57 14.80
N ASN A 51 -6.17 0.18 15.14
CA ASN A 51 -6.49 1.44 14.45
C ASN A 51 -5.37 2.48 14.57
N LYS A 52 -4.65 2.53 15.70
CA LYS A 52 -3.47 3.41 15.87
C LYS A 52 -2.28 2.98 15.03
N ILE A 53 -2.04 1.67 14.91
CA ILE A 53 -0.94 1.12 14.11
C ILE A 53 -1.17 1.39 12.62
N PHE A 54 -2.38 1.11 12.13
CA PHE A 54 -2.69 1.24 10.70
C PHE A 54 -3.18 2.64 10.31
N SER A 55 -3.55 3.49 11.28
CA SER A 55 -3.91 4.90 11.09
C SER A 55 -4.85 5.08 9.88
N ASN A 56 -4.47 5.90 8.91
CA ASN A 56 -5.22 6.14 7.69
C ASN A 56 -4.73 5.33 6.47
N ILE A 57 -4.04 4.21 6.68
CA ILE A 57 -3.49 3.38 5.58
C ILE A 57 -4.57 2.84 4.65
N SER A 58 -5.76 2.52 5.14
CA SER A 58 -6.89 2.08 4.31
C SER A 58 -7.33 3.18 3.34
N SER A 59 -7.25 4.44 3.78
CA SER A 59 -7.56 5.60 2.93
C SER A 59 -6.47 5.78 1.88
N ILE A 60 -5.19 5.60 2.24
CA ILE A 60 -4.06 5.63 1.30
C ILE A 60 -4.20 4.50 0.27
N ASN A 61 -4.49 3.27 0.72
CA ASN A 61 -4.72 2.14 -0.15
C ASN A 61 -5.87 2.41 -1.13
N ALA A 62 -7.00 2.92 -0.65
CA ALA A 62 -8.13 3.28 -1.50
C ALA A 62 -7.75 4.37 -2.52
N PHE A 63 -6.96 5.36 -2.12
CA PHE A 63 -6.47 6.41 -3.03
C PHE A 63 -5.61 5.82 -4.16
N HIS A 64 -4.61 5.01 -3.82
CA HIS A 64 -3.71 4.42 -4.81
C HIS A 64 -4.41 3.39 -5.71
N SER A 65 -5.21 2.48 -5.13
CA SER A 65 -5.88 1.40 -5.85
C SER A 65 -7.07 1.86 -6.71
N LYS A 66 -7.85 2.86 -6.25
CA LYS A 66 -9.09 3.29 -6.94
C LYS A 66 -8.90 4.51 -7.84
N PHE A 67 -7.84 5.28 -7.66
CA PHE A 67 -7.62 6.53 -8.41
C PHE A 67 -6.30 6.51 -9.18
N LEU A 68 -5.15 6.43 -8.49
CA LEU A 68 -3.85 6.56 -9.15
C LEU A 68 -3.57 5.42 -10.13
N LEU A 69 -3.68 4.18 -9.67
CA LEU A 69 -3.35 3.01 -10.49
C LEU A 69 -4.24 2.91 -11.75
N PRO A 70 -5.59 3.00 -11.67
CA PRO A 70 -6.43 2.96 -12.87
C PRO A 70 -6.15 4.10 -13.85
N GLU A 71 -5.86 5.31 -13.37
CA GLU A 71 -5.52 6.44 -14.23
C GLU A 71 -4.18 6.24 -14.95
N LEU A 72 -3.16 5.71 -14.26
CA LEU A 72 -1.88 5.37 -14.87
C LEU A 72 -2.01 4.22 -15.88
N GLU A 73 -2.77 3.18 -15.57
CA GLU A 73 -2.99 2.05 -16.48
C GLU A 73 -3.67 2.50 -17.77
N LYS A 74 -4.74 3.29 -17.65
CA LYS A 74 -5.44 3.85 -18.80
C LYS A 74 -4.50 4.73 -19.63
N ARG A 75 -3.70 5.58 -18.98
CA ARG A 75 -2.74 6.46 -19.66
C ARG A 75 -1.69 5.70 -20.43
N MET A 76 -1.20 4.58 -19.90
CA MET A 76 -0.23 3.74 -20.59
C MET A 76 -0.84 3.00 -21.78
N GLN A 77 -2.14 2.66 -21.74
CA GLN A 77 -2.85 2.10 -22.90
C GLN A 77 -3.04 3.14 -24.03
N GLU A 78 -3.24 4.40 -23.67
CA GLU A 78 -3.50 5.50 -24.61
C GLU A 78 -2.25 6.38 -24.87
N TRP A 79 -1.04 5.86 -24.59
CA TRP A 79 0.19 6.66 -24.54
C TRP A 79 0.50 7.40 -25.84
N GLU A 80 0.25 6.78 -26.99
CA GLU A 80 0.49 7.37 -28.32
C GLU A 80 -0.31 8.66 -28.54
N THR A 81 -1.49 8.77 -27.92
CA THR A 81 -2.34 9.96 -28.03
C THR A 81 -2.01 11.03 -27.00
N THR A 82 -1.58 10.62 -25.81
CA THR A 82 -1.34 11.51 -24.67
C THR A 82 -0.08 11.08 -23.90
N PRO A 83 1.14 11.34 -24.41
CA PRO A 83 2.39 10.83 -23.82
C PRO A 83 2.84 11.68 -22.63
N ARG A 84 2.01 11.77 -21.59
CA ARG A 84 2.29 12.52 -20.35
C ARG A 84 1.60 11.86 -19.17
N ILE A 85 2.09 12.10 -17.96
CA ILE A 85 1.46 11.67 -16.69
C ILE A 85 1.32 12.81 -15.69
N GLY A 86 1.90 13.98 -15.98
CA GLY A 86 1.95 15.10 -15.04
C GLY A 86 0.58 15.67 -14.69
N ASP A 87 -0.39 15.60 -15.59
CA ASP A 87 -1.77 15.98 -15.38
C ASP A 87 -2.49 15.08 -14.36
N ILE A 88 -2.20 13.77 -14.38
CA ILE A 88 -2.68 12.81 -13.38
C ILE A 88 -2.10 13.18 -12.01
N LEU A 89 -0.77 13.35 -11.93
CA LEU A 89 -0.10 13.71 -10.67
C LEU A 89 -0.58 15.06 -10.13
N GLN A 90 -0.82 16.05 -10.99
CA GLN A 90 -1.34 17.35 -10.58
C GLN A 90 -2.75 17.27 -10.00
N LYS A 91 -3.63 16.44 -10.59
CA LYS A 91 -4.97 16.17 -10.08
C LYS A 91 -4.93 15.48 -8.71
N LEU A 92 -3.92 14.64 -8.50
CA LEU A 92 -3.75 13.82 -7.31
C LEU A 92 -2.98 14.52 -6.18
N ALA A 93 -2.17 15.54 -6.49
CA ALA A 93 -1.37 16.30 -5.53
C ALA A 93 -2.16 16.85 -4.32
N PRO A 94 -3.41 17.35 -4.45
CA PRO A 94 -4.20 17.78 -3.29
C PRO A 94 -4.51 16.65 -2.30
N PHE A 95 -4.70 15.42 -2.78
CA PHE A 95 -5.01 14.25 -1.96
C PHE A 95 -3.80 13.77 -1.17
N LEU A 96 -2.57 14.02 -1.67
CA LEU A 96 -1.34 13.69 -0.93
C LEU A 96 -1.24 14.38 0.42
N LYS A 97 -2.03 15.44 0.70
CA LYS A 97 -2.11 16.06 2.02
C LYS A 97 -2.52 15.08 3.14
N MET A 98 -3.25 14.01 2.82
CA MET A 98 -3.63 12.96 3.78
C MET A 98 -2.41 12.20 4.35
N TYR A 99 -1.27 12.19 3.63
CA TYR A 99 -0.03 11.59 4.12
C TYR A 99 0.53 12.32 5.34
N GLY A 100 0.12 13.58 5.58
CA GLY A 100 0.54 14.32 6.77
C GLY A 100 0.12 13.62 8.07
N GLU A 101 -1.04 12.98 8.10
CA GLU A 101 -1.52 12.21 9.26
C GLU A 101 -0.76 10.88 9.39
N TYR A 102 -0.49 10.22 8.26
CA TYR A 102 0.28 8.98 8.23
C TYR A 102 1.69 9.18 8.80
N VAL A 103 2.41 10.20 8.29
CA VAL A 103 3.79 10.48 8.72
C VAL A 103 3.84 10.86 10.20
N LYS A 104 2.88 11.65 10.69
CA LYS A 104 2.79 12.02 12.11
C LYS A 104 2.57 10.80 13.02
N GLY A 105 1.80 9.82 12.55
CA GLY A 105 1.49 8.61 13.31
C GLY A 105 2.55 7.50 13.19
N PHE A 106 3.49 7.61 12.24
CA PHE A 106 4.37 6.51 11.86
C PHE A 106 5.29 6.05 13.00
N ASP A 107 6.00 6.97 13.66
CA ASP A 107 6.92 6.61 14.75
C ASP A 107 6.20 5.90 15.90
N ASN A 108 5.02 6.42 16.26
CA ASN A 108 4.17 5.82 17.29
C ASN A 108 3.65 4.44 16.85
N ALA A 109 3.22 4.28 15.60
CA ALA A 109 2.78 3.01 15.07
C ALA A 109 3.89 1.94 15.11
N VAL A 110 5.12 2.31 14.73
CA VAL A 110 6.29 1.42 14.79
C VAL A 110 6.59 1.00 16.22
N GLU A 111 6.57 1.95 17.16
CA GLU A 111 6.76 1.66 18.58
C GLU A 111 5.66 0.74 19.14
N LEU A 112 4.41 0.99 18.78
CA LEU A 112 3.27 0.15 19.16
C LEU A 112 3.41 -1.27 18.60
N VAL A 113 3.77 -1.43 17.32
CA VAL A 113 4.00 -2.76 16.73
C VAL A 113 5.09 -3.51 17.51
N LYS A 114 6.21 -2.84 17.83
CA LYS A 114 7.29 -3.45 18.61
C LYS A 114 6.80 -3.89 20.00
N ASN A 115 6.17 -2.97 20.74
CA ASN A 115 5.65 -3.25 22.07
C ASN A 115 4.61 -4.38 22.07
N MET A 116 3.72 -4.41 21.07
CA MET A 116 2.70 -5.45 20.93
C MET A 116 3.32 -6.80 20.57
N THR A 117 4.32 -6.83 19.69
CA THR A 117 5.04 -8.05 19.32
C THR A 117 5.82 -8.64 20.51
N GLU A 118 6.36 -7.80 21.38
CA GLU A 118 7.11 -8.24 22.57
C GLU A 118 6.18 -8.72 23.70
N ARG A 119 5.02 -8.07 23.88
CA ARG A 119 4.16 -8.26 25.07
C ARG A 119 2.92 -9.11 24.82
N VAL A 120 2.47 -9.24 23.57
CA VAL A 120 1.22 -9.93 23.22
C VAL A 120 1.54 -11.12 22.32
N PRO A 121 1.61 -12.34 22.88
CA PRO A 121 1.97 -13.55 22.11
C PRO A 121 1.06 -13.79 20.90
N GLN A 122 -0.24 -13.49 21.03
CA GLN A 122 -1.22 -13.60 19.96
C GLN A 122 -0.93 -12.61 18.82
N PHE A 123 -0.58 -11.37 19.15
CA PHE A 123 -0.20 -10.37 18.16
C PHE A 123 1.05 -10.83 17.39
N LYS A 124 2.07 -11.30 18.12
CA LYS A 124 3.28 -11.88 17.53
C LYS A 124 2.97 -13.05 16.60
N ALA A 125 2.17 -14.01 17.04
CA ALA A 125 1.81 -15.19 16.25
C ALA A 125 1.13 -14.82 14.93
N VAL A 126 0.19 -13.87 14.95
CA VAL A 126 -0.47 -13.35 13.74
C VAL A 126 0.54 -12.67 12.82
N THR A 127 1.42 -11.82 13.37
CA THR A 127 2.44 -11.14 12.55
C THR A 127 3.43 -12.11 11.91
N GLU A 128 3.84 -13.15 12.61
CA GLU A 128 4.74 -14.20 12.10
C GLU A 128 4.05 -15.06 11.04
N GLU A 129 2.79 -15.47 11.27
CA GLU A 129 1.99 -16.20 10.28
C GLU A 129 1.89 -15.41 8.97
N ILE A 130 1.59 -14.11 9.06
CA ILE A 130 1.46 -13.28 7.86
C ILE A 130 2.83 -13.04 7.21
N GLN A 131 3.91 -12.83 7.97
CA GLN A 131 5.26 -12.73 7.40
C GLN A 131 5.66 -13.97 6.61
N VAL A 132 5.29 -15.16 7.08
CA VAL A 132 5.47 -16.42 6.34
C VAL A 132 4.67 -16.37 5.05
N ILE A 133 3.39 -15.96 5.09
CA ILE A 133 2.56 -15.80 3.88
C ILE A 133 3.21 -14.81 2.90
N VAL A 134 3.73 -13.66 3.35
CA VAL A 134 4.39 -12.67 2.48
C VAL A 134 5.65 -13.25 1.84
N HIS A 135 6.41 -14.08 2.56
CA HIS A 135 7.62 -14.73 2.05
C HIS A 135 7.30 -15.89 1.08
N PHE A 136 6.11 -16.49 1.19
CA PHE A 136 5.60 -17.55 0.32
C PHE A 136 4.69 -17.06 -0.82
N PHE A 137 4.31 -15.78 -0.82
CA PHE A 137 3.80 -15.06 -1.98
C PHE A 137 5.00 -14.36 -2.64
N PRO A 138 5.82 -15.07 -3.43
CA PRO A 138 6.73 -14.38 -4.31
C PRO A 138 5.88 -13.47 -5.19
N CYS A 139 6.42 -12.29 -5.50
CA CYS A 139 5.87 -11.29 -6.41
C CYS A 139 5.69 -11.82 -7.86
N SER A 140 5.47 -13.12 -8.06
CA SER A 140 5.54 -13.86 -9.32
C SER A 140 4.20 -14.44 -9.78
N GLN A 141 3.07 -13.86 -9.36
CA GLN A 141 1.80 -13.97 -10.10
C GLN A 141 1.46 -12.63 -10.79
N VAL A 142 2.46 -12.01 -11.41
CA VAL A 142 2.22 -11.21 -12.62
C VAL A 142 2.63 -12.10 -13.79
N ASN A 143 1.77 -13.06 -14.11
CA ASN A 143 1.85 -13.77 -15.38
C ASN A 143 1.52 -12.76 -16.48
N PHE A 144 2.54 -12.22 -17.15
CA PHE A 144 2.37 -11.66 -18.47
C PHE A 144 2.22 -12.85 -19.44
N SER A 145 1.01 -13.02 -19.97
CA SER A 145 0.78 -13.62 -21.29
C SER A 145 0.57 -12.48 -22.30
#